data_AF-A0A969M8S1-F1
#
_entry.id   AF-A0A969M8S1-F1
#
_cell.length_a   1.000
_cell.length_b   1.000
_cell.length_c   1.000
_cell.angle_alpha   90.00
_cell.angle_beta   90.00
_cell.angle_gamma   90.00
#
_symmetry.space_group_name_H-M   'P 1'
#
loop_
_entity.id
_entity.type
_entity.pdbx_description
1 polymer ?
#
loop_
_entity_poly.entity_id
_entity_poly.type
_entity_poly.pdbx_seq_one_letter_code
_entity_poly.pdbx_strand_id
1 'polypeptide(L)'
;MTTTLPERDEILAAIRSAAMSLGRPPSRAEFKSASGMTEYQVLKHFPSWREAVRAAGLEPHSTNVPIEPEVLLEDWGEFVRRERRIPTRDHYRRDGTYSPGVFEKRFGPWSAIPSKFREFADGKSEWADVDALLPIEHARAPIAASSPVAMSRAGVASPPSTNYRHNRLDDRPTYGNPIDFRGLRHEPVNEQGVVFLFGMVARELGYYVEAVQTGYPDCEAKRQVDAGKWQRVRIEFEFESRNFRDHGHPPEGCDVVVCWRHNWAECPASLEVVELSSVIRTLSASEE
;
A
#
# COMPACT_ATOMS: atom_id res chain seq x y z
N MET A 1 -33.06 -1.54 10.53
CA MET A 1 -33.56 -2.68 9.73
C MET A 1 -32.53 -3.77 9.84
N THR A 2 -32.89 -4.92 10.41
CA THR A 2 -31.99 -6.08 10.53
C THR A 2 -31.78 -6.66 9.14
N THR A 3 -30.57 -6.48 8.58
CA THR A 3 -30.19 -7.09 7.31
C THR A 3 -30.02 -8.59 7.54
N THR A 4 -31.07 -9.36 7.26
CA THR A 4 -31.03 -10.82 7.32
C THR A 4 -29.93 -11.32 6.37
N LEU A 5 -29.05 -12.18 6.87
CA LEU A 5 -28.02 -12.82 6.06
C LEU A 5 -28.69 -13.72 5.01
N PRO A 6 -28.27 -13.66 3.74
CA PRO A 6 -28.87 -14.49 2.70
C PRO A 6 -28.52 -15.96 2.93
N GLU A 7 -29.50 -16.83 2.70
CA GLU A 7 -29.33 -18.26 2.87
C GLU A 7 -28.46 -18.86 1.77
N ARG A 8 -27.88 -20.04 2.05
CA ARG A 8 -26.95 -20.72 1.12
C ARG A 8 -27.52 -20.86 -0.29
N ASP A 9 -28.79 -21.21 -0.42
CA ASP A 9 -29.43 -21.46 -1.71
C ASP A 9 -29.78 -20.16 -2.45
N GLU A 10 -30.03 -19.06 -1.73
CA GLU A 10 -30.23 -17.73 -2.31
C GLU A 10 -28.94 -17.23 -2.97
N ILE A 11 -27.79 -17.48 -2.32
CA ILE A 11 -26.47 -17.17 -2.88
C ILE A 11 -26.23 -17.94 -4.17
N LEU A 12 -26.53 -19.25 -4.20
CA LEU A 12 -26.36 -20.07 -5.40
C LEU A 12 -27.29 -19.63 -6.55
N ALA A 13 -28.53 -19.26 -6.23
CA ALA A 13 -29.47 -18.71 -7.21
C ALA A 13 -28.98 -17.38 -7.78
N ALA A 14 -28.47 -16.49 -6.93
CA ALA A 14 -27.90 -15.21 -7.35
C ALA A 14 -26.66 -15.39 -8.24
N ILE A 15 -25.77 -16.33 -7.92
CA ILE A 15 -24.60 -16.65 -8.75
C ILE A 15 -25.05 -17.15 -10.14
N ARG A 16 -26.03 -18.07 -10.20
CA ARG A 16 -26.58 -18.57 -11.47
C ARG A 16 -27.26 -17.47 -12.28
N SER A 17 -28.04 -16.62 -11.64
CA SER A 17 -28.72 -15.50 -12.31
C SER A 17 -27.72 -14.51 -12.89
N ALA A 18 -26.69 -14.14 -12.12
CA ALA A 18 -25.62 -13.28 -12.61
C ALA A 18 -24.87 -13.93 -13.78
N ALA A 19 -24.61 -15.23 -13.72
CA ALA A 19 -23.98 -15.95 -14.82
C ALA A 19 -24.84 -15.99 -16.09
N MET A 20 -26.15 -16.18 -15.97
CA MET A 20 -27.08 -16.14 -17.10
C MET A 20 -27.10 -14.77 -17.77
N SER A 21 -27.14 -13.68 -16.99
CA SER A 21 -27.11 -12.32 -17.52
C SER A 21 -25.80 -11.97 -18.22
N LEU A 22 -24.67 -12.52 -17.75
CA LEU A 22 -23.34 -12.25 -18.30
C LEU A 22 -22.94 -13.23 -19.42
N GLY A 23 -23.66 -14.34 -19.58
CA GLY A 23 -23.26 -15.45 -20.46
C GLY A 23 -21.99 -16.20 -20.01
N ARG A 24 -21.47 -15.88 -18.82
CA ARG A 24 -20.26 -16.47 -18.22
C ARG A 24 -20.33 -16.39 -16.69
N PRO A 25 -19.57 -17.21 -15.94
CA PRO A 25 -19.51 -17.09 -14.49
C PRO A 25 -19.17 -15.65 -14.06
N PRO A 26 -19.81 -15.08 -13.03
CA PRO A 26 -19.54 -13.70 -12.62
C PRO A 26 -18.18 -13.58 -11.90
N SER A 27 -17.53 -12.44 -12.06
CA SER A 27 -16.50 -11.98 -11.12
C SER A 27 -17.15 -11.57 -9.79
N ARG A 28 -16.34 -11.36 -8.75
CA ARG A 28 -16.83 -10.91 -7.44
C ARG A 28 -17.53 -9.55 -7.52
N ALA A 29 -16.94 -8.61 -8.26
CA ALA A 29 -17.48 -7.27 -8.44
C ALA A 29 -18.79 -7.29 -9.24
N GLU A 30 -18.83 -8.09 -10.31
CA GLU A 30 -20.03 -8.29 -11.13
C GLU A 30 -21.16 -8.92 -10.32
N PHE A 31 -20.85 -9.95 -9.51
CA PHE A 31 -21.83 -10.57 -8.62
C PHE A 31 -22.38 -9.58 -7.60
N LYS A 32 -21.52 -8.78 -6.95
CA LYS A 32 -21.95 -7.76 -5.99
C LYS A 32 -22.84 -6.72 -6.66
N SER A 33 -22.49 -6.25 -7.86
CA SER A 33 -23.30 -5.30 -8.62
C SER A 33 -24.64 -5.88 -9.04
N ALA A 34 -24.70 -7.16 -9.39
CA ALA A 34 -25.91 -7.80 -9.90
C ALA A 34 -26.86 -8.26 -8.79
N SER A 35 -26.33 -8.70 -7.65
CA SER A 35 -27.12 -9.29 -6.56
C SER A 35 -27.28 -8.41 -5.33
N GLY A 36 -26.45 -7.37 -5.19
CA GLY A 36 -26.31 -6.61 -3.94
C GLY A 36 -25.63 -7.38 -2.81
N MET A 37 -25.35 -8.67 -2.97
CA MET A 37 -24.70 -9.49 -1.96
C MET A 37 -23.19 -9.28 -1.96
N THR A 38 -22.64 -9.15 -0.76
CA THR A 38 -21.19 -8.99 -0.54
C THR A 38 -20.48 -10.34 -0.51
N GLU A 39 -19.20 -10.35 -0.85
CA GLU A 39 -18.36 -11.55 -0.74
C GLU A 39 -18.37 -12.11 0.70
N TYR A 40 -18.44 -11.26 1.72
CA TYR A 40 -18.56 -11.68 3.12
C TYR A 40 -19.77 -12.60 3.36
N GLN A 41 -20.93 -12.24 2.78
CA GLN A 41 -22.15 -13.04 2.90
C GLN A 41 -21.99 -14.40 2.20
N VAL A 42 -21.28 -14.44 1.07
CA VAL A 42 -20.98 -15.70 0.36
C VAL A 42 -20.02 -16.58 1.17
N LEU A 43 -18.95 -16.00 1.70
CA LEU A 43 -17.91 -16.73 2.46
C LEU A 43 -18.40 -17.26 3.82
N LYS A 44 -19.57 -16.83 4.30
CA LYS A 44 -20.22 -17.45 5.47
C LYS A 44 -20.73 -18.87 5.21
N HIS A 45 -21.08 -19.18 3.96
CA HIS A 45 -21.65 -20.48 3.59
C HIS A 45 -20.69 -21.35 2.76
N PHE A 46 -19.68 -20.73 2.13
CA PHE A 46 -18.75 -21.41 1.24
C PHE A 46 -17.29 -21.14 1.64
N PRO A 47 -16.40 -22.15 1.62
CA PRO A 47 -14.98 -21.97 1.97
C PRO A 47 -14.23 -20.96 1.09
N SER A 48 -14.70 -20.76 -0.15
CA SER A 48 -14.17 -19.73 -1.05
C SER A 48 -15.19 -19.35 -2.12
N TRP A 49 -14.97 -18.21 -2.77
CA TRP A 49 -15.73 -17.80 -3.96
C TRP A 49 -15.74 -18.87 -5.05
N ARG A 50 -14.61 -19.56 -5.27
CA ARG A 50 -14.51 -20.63 -6.28
C ARG A 50 -15.41 -21.81 -5.94
N GLU A 51 -15.46 -22.19 -4.67
CA GLU A 51 -16.33 -23.27 -4.21
C GLU A 51 -17.81 -22.88 -4.30
N ALA A 52 -18.15 -21.60 -4.08
CA ALA A 52 -19.50 -21.10 -4.31
C ALA A 52 -19.91 -21.17 -5.79
N VAL A 53 -19.02 -20.79 -6.71
CA VAL A 53 -19.26 -20.86 -8.15
C VAL A 53 -19.36 -22.32 -8.63
N ARG A 54 -18.52 -23.22 -8.13
CA ARG A 54 -18.65 -24.67 -8.38
C ARG A 54 -19.96 -25.24 -7.86
N ALA A 55 -20.33 -24.90 -6.62
CA ALA A 55 -21.59 -25.33 -6.02
C ALA A 55 -22.82 -24.78 -6.77
N ALA A 56 -22.67 -23.69 -7.51
CA ALA A 56 -23.70 -23.15 -8.40
C ALA A 56 -23.82 -23.93 -9.72
N GLY A 57 -22.93 -24.89 -9.99
CA GLY A 57 -22.88 -25.68 -11.22
C GLY A 57 -22.12 -25.00 -12.35
N LEU A 58 -21.27 -24.03 -12.02
CA LEU A 58 -20.47 -23.27 -12.98
C LEU A 58 -18.99 -23.62 -12.80
N GLU A 59 -18.24 -23.64 -13.90
CA GLU A 59 -16.79 -23.69 -13.81
C GLU A 59 -16.25 -22.30 -13.45
N PRO A 60 -15.59 -22.10 -12.30
CA PRO A 60 -14.99 -20.82 -11.97
C PRO A 60 -13.97 -20.45 -13.04
N HIS A 61 -13.86 -19.15 -13.36
CA HIS A 61 -12.80 -18.65 -14.24
C HIS A 61 -11.46 -19.30 -13.89
N SER A 62 -10.94 -20.11 -14.81
CA SER A 62 -9.70 -20.84 -14.64
C SER A 62 -8.53 -19.86 -14.78
N THR A 63 -7.85 -19.58 -13.67
CA THR A 63 -6.62 -18.75 -13.66
C THR A 63 -5.40 -19.51 -14.21
N ASN A 64 -5.55 -20.36 -15.23
CA ASN A 64 -4.44 -21.16 -15.80
C ASN A 64 -4.32 -21.06 -17.33
N VAL A 65 -4.95 -20.06 -17.95
CA VAL A 65 -4.48 -19.59 -19.26
C VAL A 65 -3.33 -18.62 -18.99
N PRO A 66 -2.15 -18.79 -19.62
CA PRO A 66 -1.13 -17.74 -19.63
C PRO A 66 -1.77 -16.45 -20.13
N ILE A 67 -2.00 -15.49 -19.23
CA ILE A 67 -2.45 -14.16 -19.63
C ILE A 67 -1.24 -13.46 -20.25
N GLU A 68 -1.34 -13.09 -21.51
CA GLU A 68 -0.28 -12.34 -22.18
C GLU A 68 -0.01 -11.01 -21.44
N PRO A 69 1.25 -10.58 -21.32
CA PRO A 69 1.59 -9.33 -20.63
C PRO A 69 0.77 -8.13 -21.11
N GLU A 70 0.51 -8.04 -22.41
CA GLU A 70 -0.23 -6.97 -23.06
C GLU A 70 -1.65 -6.86 -22.51
N VAL A 71 -2.34 -7.98 -22.32
CA VAL A 71 -3.73 -8.03 -21.79
C VAL A 71 -3.80 -7.45 -20.38
N LEU A 72 -2.78 -7.67 -19.56
CA LEU A 72 -2.72 -7.10 -18.22
C LEU A 72 -2.51 -5.59 -18.26
N LEU A 73 -1.62 -5.12 -19.13
CA LEU A 73 -1.35 -3.69 -19.27
C LEU A 73 -2.56 -2.96 -19.87
N GLU A 74 -3.26 -3.54 -20.84
CA GLU A 74 -4.53 -3.02 -21.36
C GLU A 74 -5.59 -2.88 -20.26
N ASP A 75 -5.82 -3.93 -19.46
CA ASP A 75 -6.79 -3.87 -18.37
C ASP A 75 -6.41 -2.83 -17.31
N TRP A 76 -5.13 -2.73 -16.97
CA TRP A 76 -4.65 -1.68 -16.08
C TRP A 76 -4.83 -0.28 -16.66
N GLY A 77 -4.60 -0.10 -17.96
CA GLY A 77 -4.83 1.15 -18.67
C GLY A 77 -6.30 1.56 -18.66
N GLU A 78 -7.21 0.63 -18.97
CA GLU A 78 -8.66 0.87 -18.87
C GLU A 78 -9.09 1.18 -17.45
N PHE A 79 -8.49 0.52 -16.46
CA PHE A 79 -8.72 0.84 -15.06
C PHE A 79 -8.32 2.29 -14.74
N VAL A 80 -7.14 2.73 -15.18
CA VAL A 80 -6.68 4.12 -15.00
C VAL A 80 -7.63 5.10 -15.71
N ARG A 81 -8.07 4.78 -16.93
CA ARG A 81 -9.02 5.60 -17.70
C ARG A 81 -10.35 5.75 -16.97
N ARG A 82 -10.89 4.65 -16.44
CA ARG A 82 -12.15 4.62 -15.67
C ARG A 82 -12.06 5.44 -14.40
N GLU A 83 -10.99 5.27 -13.64
CA GLU A 83 -10.83 5.87 -12.32
C GLU A 83 -10.19 7.27 -12.35
N ARG A 84 -9.67 7.66 -13.52
CA ARG A 84 -8.94 8.91 -13.81
C ARG A 84 -7.77 9.18 -12.85
N ARG A 85 -7.16 8.11 -12.32
CA ARG A 85 -5.99 8.16 -11.44
C ARG A 85 -5.23 6.84 -11.51
N ILE A 86 -3.95 6.89 -11.15
CA ILE A 86 -3.11 5.70 -11.03
C ILE A 86 -3.58 4.87 -9.82
N PRO A 87 -3.93 3.59 -9.98
CA PRO A 87 -4.38 2.78 -8.86
C PRO A 87 -3.25 2.39 -7.91
N THR A 88 -3.53 2.49 -6.61
CA THR A 88 -2.78 1.74 -5.61
C THR A 88 -3.02 0.24 -5.78
N ARG A 89 -2.09 -0.57 -5.27
CA ARG A 89 -2.17 -2.04 -5.30
C ARG A 89 -3.48 -2.55 -4.70
N ASP A 90 -3.92 -1.95 -3.61
CA ASP A 90 -5.11 -2.34 -2.88
C ASP A 90 -6.39 -1.84 -3.53
N HIS A 91 -6.35 -0.66 -4.17
CA HIS A 91 -7.45 -0.18 -5.00
C HIS A 91 -7.70 -1.14 -6.17
N TYR A 92 -6.66 -1.50 -6.92
CA TYR A 92 -6.81 -2.45 -8.02
C TYR A 92 -7.16 -3.86 -7.52
N ARG A 93 -6.69 -4.29 -6.35
CA ARG A 93 -7.16 -5.56 -5.73
C ARG A 93 -8.67 -5.60 -5.56
N ARG A 94 -9.26 -4.49 -5.13
CA ARG A 94 -10.68 -4.40 -4.78
C ARG A 94 -11.57 -4.32 -6.01
N ASP A 95 -11.16 -3.52 -6.98
CA ASP A 95 -12.04 -3.08 -8.08
C ASP A 95 -11.53 -3.50 -9.47
N GLY A 96 -10.35 -4.13 -9.54
CA GLY A 96 -9.68 -4.56 -10.77
C GLY A 96 -10.05 -5.98 -11.20
N THR A 97 -9.78 -6.29 -12.47
CA THR A 97 -10.17 -7.56 -13.10
C THR A 97 -9.28 -8.72 -12.65
N TYR A 98 -7.97 -8.46 -12.53
CA TYR A 98 -6.98 -9.49 -12.19
C TYR A 98 -6.42 -9.31 -10.78
N SER A 99 -5.82 -10.36 -10.24
CA SER A 99 -5.09 -10.24 -8.97
C SER A 99 -3.82 -9.41 -9.16
N PRO A 100 -3.50 -8.45 -8.27
CA PRO A 100 -2.26 -7.69 -8.34
C PRO A 100 -1.00 -8.55 -8.42
N GLY A 101 -1.02 -9.73 -7.78
CA GLY A 101 0.11 -10.67 -7.82
C GLY A 101 0.42 -11.20 -9.22
N VAL A 102 -0.53 -11.19 -10.15
CA VAL A 102 -0.31 -11.59 -11.55
C VAL A 102 0.51 -10.55 -12.30
N PHE A 103 0.26 -9.26 -12.04
CA PHE A 103 1.11 -8.18 -12.52
C PHE A 103 2.49 -8.27 -11.90
N GLU A 104 2.56 -8.46 -10.58
CA GLU A 104 3.82 -8.41 -9.86
C GLU A 104 4.80 -9.50 -10.30
N LYS A 105 4.26 -10.69 -10.63
CA LYS A 105 5.02 -11.81 -11.17
C LYS A 105 5.61 -11.53 -12.56
N ARG A 106 4.99 -10.67 -13.36
CA ARG A 106 5.39 -10.42 -14.77
C ARG A 106 6.18 -9.13 -14.95
N PHE A 107 5.82 -8.10 -14.19
CA PHE A 107 6.33 -6.73 -14.37
C PHE A 107 7.22 -6.25 -13.22
N GLY A 108 7.37 -7.06 -12.16
CA GLY A 108 8.06 -6.66 -10.95
C GLY A 108 7.12 -5.92 -9.97
N PRO A 109 7.64 -5.15 -9.01
CA PRO A 109 6.80 -4.55 -7.96
C PRO A 109 5.67 -3.68 -8.55
N TRP A 110 4.53 -3.56 -7.85
CA TRP A 110 3.37 -2.79 -8.31
C TRP A 110 3.72 -1.35 -8.75
N SER A 111 4.69 -0.73 -8.08
CA SER A 111 5.20 0.61 -8.41
C SER A 111 5.89 0.72 -9.78
N ALA A 112 6.27 -0.39 -10.40
CA ALA A 112 6.87 -0.43 -11.73
C ALA A 112 5.83 -0.47 -12.86
N ILE A 113 4.56 -0.78 -12.56
CA ILE A 113 3.50 -0.93 -13.57
C ILE A 113 3.31 0.34 -14.41
N PRO A 114 3.33 1.58 -13.86
CA PRO A 114 3.25 2.80 -14.67
C PRO A 114 4.33 2.88 -15.76
N SER A 115 5.59 2.61 -15.42
CA SER A 115 6.69 2.59 -16.42
C SER A 115 6.50 1.46 -17.43
N LYS A 116 6.02 0.28 -17.01
CA LYS A 116 5.72 -0.83 -17.94
C LYS A 116 4.55 -0.54 -18.86
N PHE A 117 3.56 0.18 -18.37
CA PHE A 117 2.47 0.65 -19.21
C PHE A 117 2.96 1.68 -20.23
N ARG A 118 3.84 2.61 -19.86
CA ARG A 118 4.46 3.55 -20.80
C ARG A 118 5.24 2.84 -21.91
N GLU A 119 6.07 1.85 -21.55
CA GLU A 119 6.78 1.01 -22.52
C GLU A 119 5.79 0.30 -23.48
N PHE A 120 4.66 -0.18 -22.95
CA PHE A 120 3.62 -0.84 -23.74
C PHE A 120 2.82 0.12 -24.63
N ALA A 121 2.62 1.35 -24.18
CA ALA A 121 1.86 2.40 -24.87
C ALA A 121 2.71 3.17 -25.90
N ASP A 122 4.03 2.96 -25.93
CA ASP A 122 4.90 3.61 -26.90
C ASP A 122 4.46 3.32 -28.34
N GLY A 123 4.31 4.37 -29.14
CA GLY A 123 3.78 4.30 -30.50
C GLY A 123 2.27 4.00 -30.63
N LYS A 124 1.52 3.84 -29.53
CA LYS A 124 0.08 3.55 -29.51
C LYS A 124 -0.74 4.78 -29.10
N SER A 125 -1.16 5.55 -30.09
CA SER A 125 -1.91 6.81 -29.88
C SER A 125 -3.22 6.64 -29.09
N GLU A 126 -3.81 5.45 -29.09
CA GLU A 126 -5.03 5.13 -28.35
C GLU A 126 -4.85 5.14 -26.82
N TRP A 127 -3.62 5.15 -26.32
CA TRP A 127 -3.30 5.23 -24.89
C TRP A 127 -2.73 6.59 -24.46
N ALA A 128 -2.73 7.59 -25.34
CA ALA A 128 -2.17 8.91 -25.06
C ALA A 128 -2.86 9.60 -23.85
N ASP A 129 -4.15 9.32 -23.63
CA ASP A 129 -4.90 9.83 -22.48
C ASP A 129 -4.40 9.24 -21.15
N VAL A 130 -4.09 7.95 -21.14
CA VAL A 130 -3.54 7.25 -19.97
C VAL A 130 -2.07 7.61 -19.75
N ASP A 131 -1.26 7.68 -20.81
CA ASP A 131 0.15 8.08 -20.72
C ASP A 131 0.30 9.49 -20.12
N ALA A 132 -0.59 10.42 -20.48
CA ALA A 132 -0.64 11.76 -19.91
C ALA A 132 -0.97 11.80 -18.40
N LEU A 133 -1.59 10.75 -17.85
CA LEU A 133 -1.87 10.61 -16.42
C LEU A 133 -0.73 9.94 -15.65
N LEU A 134 0.23 9.34 -16.34
CA LEU A 134 1.36 8.69 -15.69
C LEU A 134 2.30 9.73 -15.08
N PRO A 135 2.94 9.42 -13.93
CA PRO A 135 3.96 10.29 -13.37
C PRO A 135 5.05 10.55 -14.42
N ILE A 136 5.38 11.81 -14.67
CA ILE A 136 6.52 12.17 -15.52
C ILE A 136 7.75 11.46 -14.95
N GLU A 137 8.39 10.61 -15.74
CA GLU A 137 9.69 10.06 -15.37
C GLU A 137 10.66 11.24 -15.28
N HIS A 138 10.84 11.79 -14.09
CA HIS A 138 12.03 12.55 -13.80
C HIS A 138 13.18 11.57 -13.97
N ALA A 139 13.87 11.69 -15.11
CA ALA A 139 15.20 11.15 -15.29
C ALA A 139 15.95 11.45 -13.99
N ARG A 140 16.39 10.40 -13.29
CA ARG A 140 17.28 10.53 -12.15
C ARG A 140 18.53 11.24 -12.67
N ALA A 141 18.55 12.57 -12.54
CA ALA A 141 19.77 13.33 -12.67
C ALA A 141 20.73 12.79 -11.60
N PRO A 142 21.97 12.42 -11.96
CA PRO A 142 22.94 12.02 -10.95
C PRO A 142 23.14 13.22 -10.03
N ILE A 143 22.78 13.07 -8.76
CA ILE A 143 23.14 14.02 -7.72
C ILE A 143 24.67 14.03 -7.70
N ALA A 144 25.25 15.15 -8.13
CA ALA A 144 26.68 15.37 -8.10
C ALA A 144 27.18 15.12 -6.67
N ALA A 145 28.21 14.27 -6.56
CA ALA A 145 28.85 13.95 -5.30
C ALA A 145 29.40 15.24 -4.66
N SER A 146 28.71 15.77 -3.66
CA SER A 146 29.34 16.65 -2.68
C SER A 146 30.25 15.77 -1.83
N SER A 147 31.55 16.03 -1.90
CA SER A 147 32.59 15.33 -1.13
C SER A 147 32.23 15.29 0.36
N PRO A 148 32.42 14.15 1.04
CA PRO A 148 32.18 14.08 2.48
C PRO A 148 33.30 14.82 3.20
N VAL A 149 32.91 15.80 4.01
CA VAL A 149 33.75 16.27 5.12
C VAL A 149 33.88 15.09 6.08
N ALA A 150 35.11 14.66 6.30
CA ALA A 150 35.43 13.55 7.18
C ALA A 150 35.12 13.90 8.63
N MET A 151 34.16 13.18 9.23
CA MET A 151 34.14 12.93 10.67
C MET A 151 33.90 11.45 10.91
N SER A 152 34.93 10.77 11.43
CA SER A 152 34.81 9.48 12.11
C SER A 152 33.99 9.69 13.40
N ARG A 153 33.11 8.81 13.85
CA ARG A 153 33.35 7.40 14.22
C ARG A 153 32.00 6.72 14.56
N ALA A 154 31.97 5.41 14.32
CA ALA A 154 31.12 4.34 14.88
C ALA A 154 29.58 4.43 14.74
N GLY A 155 28.97 3.37 14.18
CA GLY A 155 27.52 3.13 14.25
C GLY A 155 26.92 2.52 12.97
N VAL A 156 26.97 1.18 12.89
CA VAL A 156 26.36 0.29 11.88
C VAL A 156 26.89 0.43 10.44
N ALA A 157 27.77 -0.50 10.06
CA ALA A 157 28.23 -0.63 8.68
C ALA A 157 27.06 -1.07 7.77
N SER A 158 26.73 -0.27 6.75
CA SER A 158 25.90 -0.73 5.64
C SER A 158 26.51 -2.01 5.06
N PRO A 159 25.71 -3.06 4.77
CA PRO A 159 26.25 -4.28 4.20
C PRO A 159 26.94 -3.98 2.86
N PRO A 160 28.02 -4.71 2.52
CA PRO A 160 28.73 -4.50 1.27
C PRO A 160 27.78 -4.64 0.09
N SER A 161 27.81 -3.66 -0.81
CA SER A 161 27.03 -3.64 -2.06
C SER A 161 27.50 -4.77 -2.98
N THR A 162 27.01 -5.98 -2.75
CA THR A 162 27.26 -7.11 -3.67
C THR A 162 26.16 -7.15 -4.72
N ASN A 163 26.51 -7.45 -5.97
CA ASN A 163 25.54 -7.60 -7.07
C ASN A 163 24.73 -8.92 -6.97
N TYR A 164 24.93 -9.70 -5.90
CA TYR A 164 24.19 -10.93 -5.67
C TYR A 164 22.85 -10.61 -5.01
N ARG A 165 21.77 -10.76 -5.78
CA ARG A 165 20.40 -10.70 -5.26
C ARG A 165 19.90 -12.13 -5.04
N HIS A 166 19.52 -12.43 -3.81
CA HIS A 166 18.89 -13.70 -3.47
C HIS A 166 17.37 -13.59 -3.65
N ASN A 167 16.74 -14.68 -4.11
CA ASN A 167 15.29 -14.75 -4.24
C ASN A 167 14.62 -14.62 -2.86
N ARG A 168 13.49 -13.90 -2.82
CA ARG A 168 12.64 -13.83 -1.63
C ARG A 168 12.01 -15.21 -1.38
N LEU A 169 11.98 -15.61 -0.11
CA LEU A 169 11.23 -16.77 0.35
C LEU A 169 9.90 -16.28 0.94
N ASP A 170 8.78 -16.73 0.39
CA ASP A 170 7.45 -16.23 0.75
C ASP A 170 6.88 -16.87 2.03
N ASP A 171 7.52 -17.92 2.54
CA ASP A 171 7.12 -18.66 3.75
C ASP A 171 7.56 -18.00 5.06
N ARG A 172 8.28 -16.87 4.98
CA ARG A 172 8.87 -16.19 6.15
C ARG A 172 8.81 -14.66 6.02
N PRO A 173 8.88 -13.93 7.13
CA PRO A 173 8.92 -12.47 7.10
C PRO A 173 10.20 -11.93 6.44
N THR A 174 10.09 -10.74 5.88
CA THR A 174 11.23 -9.92 5.48
C THR A 174 11.62 -8.99 6.62
N TYR A 175 12.92 -8.77 6.81
CA TYR A 175 13.46 -7.88 7.83
C TYR A 175 14.22 -6.75 7.16
N GLY A 176 14.18 -5.55 7.75
CA GLY A 176 14.97 -4.41 7.29
C GLY A 176 16.45 -4.54 7.69
N ASN A 177 17.24 -3.49 7.44
CA ASN A 177 18.64 -3.52 7.85
C ASN A 177 18.76 -3.64 9.37
N PRO A 178 19.87 -4.19 9.90
CA PRO A 178 20.11 -4.18 11.34
C PRO A 178 20.16 -2.74 11.89
N ILE A 179 19.51 -2.50 13.02
CA ILE A 179 19.57 -1.24 13.78
C ILE A 179 19.86 -1.44 15.27
N ASP A 180 19.53 -2.61 15.83
CA ASP A 180 19.70 -2.95 17.26
C ASP A 180 19.30 -1.82 18.24
N PHE A 181 18.19 -1.12 17.93
CA PHE A 181 17.71 0.01 18.70
C PHE A 181 16.72 -0.44 19.79
N ARG A 182 17.13 -0.36 21.06
CA ARG A 182 16.29 -0.64 22.24
C ARG A 182 15.52 -1.97 22.17
N GLY A 183 16.17 -3.01 21.64
CA GLY A 183 15.60 -4.34 21.46
C GLY A 183 14.88 -4.57 20.13
N LEU A 184 14.64 -3.53 19.33
CA LEU A 184 14.22 -3.67 17.94
C LEU A 184 15.46 -3.85 17.06
N ARG A 185 15.68 -5.08 16.57
CA ARG A 185 16.93 -5.44 15.89
C ARG A 185 17.01 -5.00 14.44
N HIS A 186 15.88 -4.83 13.77
CA HIS A 186 15.80 -4.53 12.34
C HIS A 186 14.89 -3.35 12.07
N GLU A 187 15.19 -2.60 11.00
CA GLU A 187 14.34 -1.51 10.52
C GLU A 187 12.91 -2.01 10.24
N PRO A 188 11.90 -1.14 10.44
CA PRO A 188 10.56 -1.38 9.91
C PRO A 188 10.58 -1.71 8.42
N VAL A 189 9.66 -2.56 7.99
CA VAL A 189 9.44 -2.91 6.56
C VAL A 189 8.02 -2.60 6.09
N ASN A 190 7.20 -2.02 6.98
CA ASN A 190 5.81 -1.65 6.78
C ASN A 190 5.36 -0.63 7.85
N GLU A 191 4.12 -0.18 7.75
CA GLU A 191 3.50 0.80 8.65
C GLU A 191 3.45 0.29 10.10
N GLN A 192 3.15 -1.00 10.32
CA GLN A 192 3.06 -1.56 11.68
C GLN A 192 4.40 -1.52 12.44
N GLY A 193 5.51 -1.70 11.73
CA GLY A 193 6.84 -1.50 12.31
C GLY A 193 7.10 -0.04 12.70
N VAL A 194 6.56 0.93 11.93
CA VAL A 194 6.64 2.37 12.23
C VAL A 194 5.82 2.70 13.48
N VAL A 195 4.59 2.19 13.58
CA VAL A 195 3.74 2.35 14.77
C VAL A 195 4.46 1.84 16.02
N PHE A 196 5.00 0.62 15.96
CA PHE A 196 5.73 0.02 17.07
C PHE A 196 6.95 0.87 17.47
N LEU A 197 7.77 1.27 16.50
CA LEU A 197 8.96 2.09 16.77
C LEU A 197 8.61 3.46 17.33
N PHE A 198 7.60 4.14 16.79
CA PHE A 198 7.10 5.40 17.35
C PHE A 198 6.64 5.20 18.79
N GLY A 199 5.90 4.13 19.10
CA GLY A 199 5.50 3.81 20.47
C GLY A 199 6.68 3.69 21.45
N MET A 200 7.85 3.26 20.97
CA MET A 200 9.07 3.18 21.79
C MET A 200 9.71 4.55 22.08
N VAL A 201 9.51 5.56 21.23
CA VAL A 201 10.19 6.87 21.31
C VAL A 201 9.24 8.06 21.50
N ALA A 202 7.92 7.85 21.47
CA ALA A 202 6.91 8.90 21.47
C ALA A 202 7.08 9.90 22.62
N ARG A 203 7.35 9.38 23.84
CA ARG A 203 7.51 10.22 25.04
C ARG A 203 8.72 11.14 24.96
N GLU A 204 9.81 10.70 24.35
CA GLU A 204 11.04 11.50 24.18
C GLU A 204 10.88 12.53 23.07
N LEU A 205 10.08 12.20 22.06
CA LEU A 205 9.63 13.14 21.05
C LEU A 205 8.58 14.13 21.57
N GLY A 206 8.20 14.06 22.85
CA GLY A 206 7.25 14.97 23.48
C GLY A 206 5.78 14.64 23.21
N TYR A 207 5.49 13.48 22.65
CA TYR A 207 4.12 13.00 22.40
C TYR A 207 3.60 12.14 23.55
N TYR A 208 2.39 12.46 23.98
CA TYR A 208 1.60 11.68 24.92
C TYR A 208 0.47 11.04 24.12
N VAL A 209 0.65 9.78 23.77
CA VAL A 209 -0.32 9.02 22.96
C VAL A 209 -1.58 8.77 23.80
N GLU A 210 -2.74 9.14 23.26
CA GLU A 210 -4.05 8.98 23.90
C GLU A 210 -4.80 7.78 23.31
N ALA A 211 -4.76 7.62 21.99
CA ALA A 211 -5.41 6.52 21.28
C ALA A 211 -4.68 6.17 19.99
N VAL A 212 -4.67 4.87 19.66
CA VAL A 212 -4.26 4.34 18.35
C VAL A 212 -5.43 3.54 17.80
N GLN A 213 -5.75 3.73 16.52
CA GLN A 213 -6.92 3.16 15.86
C GLN A 213 -6.60 2.72 14.43
N THR A 214 -7.53 2.00 13.81
CA THR A 214 -7.40 1.49 12.43
C THR A 214 -7.95 2.45 11.38
N GLY A 215 -8.62 3.50 11.82
CA GLY A 215 -9.27 4.48 10.95
C GLY A 215 -8.51 5.79 10.96
N TYR A 216 -8.56 6.49 9.84
CA TYR A 216 -7.92 7.78 9.69
C TYR A 216 -8.48 8.86 10.66
N PRO A 217 -7.63 9.63 11.35
CA PRO A 217 -6.19 9.47 11.47
C PRO A 217 -5.82 8.34 12.45
N ASP A 218 -4.73 7.61 12.18
CA ASP A 218 -4.35 6.40 12.94
C ASP A 218 -4.12 6.62 14.44
N CYS A 219 -3.73 7.84 14.83
CA CYS A 219 -3.35 8.12 16.20
C CYS A 219 -3.77 9.52 16.66
N GLU A 220 -4.18 9.58 17.92
CA GLU A 220 -4.37 10.82 18.64
C GLU A 220 -3.34 10.90 19.76
N ALA A 221 -2.66 12.04 19.83
CA ALA A 221 -1.72 12.34 20.89
C ALA A 221 -1.88 13.79 21.38
N LYS A 222 -1.20 14.11 22.47
CA LYS A 222 -1.00 15.48 22.94
C LYS A 222 0.48 15.78 22.98
N ARG A 223 0.84 17.02 22.65
CA ARG A 223 2.19 17.54 22.84
C ARG A 223 2.15 18.89 23.53
N GLN A 224 3.24 19.23 24.21
CA GLN A 224 3.37 20.52 24.84
C GLN A 224 3.83 21.55 23.79
N VAL A 225 3.13 22.69 23.71
CA VAL A 225 3.45 23.78 22.77
C VAL A 225 4.01 25.01 23.46
N ASP A 226 3.88 25.08 24.79
CA ASP A 226 4.47 26.08 25.69
C ASP A 226 4.45 25.51 27.12
N ALA A 227 5.17 26.12 28.06
CA ALA A 227 5.25 25.66 29.44
C ALA A 227 3.85 25.46 30.06
N GLY A 228 3.52 24.20 30.36
CA GLY A 228 2.23 23.79 30.90
C GLY A 228 1.05 23.81 29.90
N LYS A 229 1.24 24.21 28.64
CA LYS A 229 0.18 24.28 27.62
C LYS A 229 0.28 23.12 26.64
N TRP A 230 -0.77 22.32 26.58
CA TRP A 230 -0.84 21.10 25.78
C TRP A 230 -1.85 21.25 24.64
N GLN A 231 -1.51 20.71 23.48
CA GLN A 231 -2.37 20.72 22.30
C GLN A 231 -2.54 19.30 21.77
N ARG A 232 -3.76 18.97 21.38
CA ARG A 232 -4.09 17.72 20.69
C ARG A 232 -3.47 17.77 19.28
N VAL A 233 -2.96 16.64 18.84
CA VAL A 233 -2.46 16.41 17.48
C VAL A 233 -2.99 15.07 16.95
N ARG A 234 -3.28 15.05 15.66
CA ARG A 234 -3.69 13.88 14.88
C ARG A 234 -2.50 13.41 14.07
N ILE A 235 -2.19 12.13 14.20
CA ILE A 235 -1.00 11.53 13.61
C ILE A 235 -1.44 10.43 12.64
N GLU A 236 -0.87 10.46 11.44
CA GLU A 236 -0.94 9.33 10.50
C GLU A 236 0.39 8.61 10.45
N PHE A 237 0.36 7.27 10.48
CA PHE A 237 1.56 6.45 10.38
C PHE A 237 1.73 5.92 8.97
N GLU A 238 2.90 6.15 8.41
CA GLU A 238 3.20 5.69 7.06
C GLU A 238 4.57 5.03 7.00
N PHE A 239 4.73 4.00 6.16
CA PHE A 239 6.08 3.47 5.98
C PHE A 239 6.99 4.51 5.31
N GLU A 240 6.49 5.16 4.27
CA GLU A 240 7.13 6.30 3.62
C GLU A 240 6.19 7.49 3.60
N SER A 241 6.67 8.72 3.82
CA SER A 241 5.77 9.89 3.91
C SER A 241 4.88 10.10 2.69
N ARG A 242 5.31 9.69 1.48
CA ARG A 242 4.48 9.79 0.26
C ARG A 242 3.25 8.90 0.30
N ASN A 243 3.26 7.83 1.10
CA ASN A 243 2.14 6.92 1.22
C ASN A 243 0.89 7.64 1.75
N PHE A 244 1.06 8.67 2.58
CA PHE A 244 -0.04 9.54 3.02
C PHE A 244 -0.86 10.09 1.83
N ARG A 245 -0.14 10.63 0.83
CA ARG A 245 -0.74 11.11 -0.42
C ARG A 245 -1.29 9.96 -1.25
N ASP A 246 -0.54 8.87 -1.37
CA ASP A 246 -0.89 7.74 -2.23
C ASP A 246 -2.15 6.99 -1.72
N HIS A 247 -2.39 6.99 -0.41
CA HIS A 247 -3.60 6.49 0.24
C HIS A 247 -4.79 7.47 0.13
N GLY A 248 -4.54 8.73 -0.25
CA GLY A 248 -5.58 9.74 -0.45
C GLY A 248 -6.07 10.38 0.83
N HIS A 249 -5.24 10.43 1.88
CA HIS A 249 -5.60 11.07 3.14
C HIS A 249 -5.69 12.60 2.98
N PRO A 250 -6.77 13.25 3.46
CA PRO A 250 -6.92 14.70 3.35
C PRO A 250 -5.98 15.42 4.34
N PRO A 251 -5.07 16.32 3.92
CA PRO A 251 -4.15 17.00 4.84
C PRO A 251 -4.81 17.73 6.02
N GLU A 252 -6.07 18.18 5.88
CA GLU A 252 -6.82 18.90 6.91
C GLU A 252 -7.21 18.01 8.11
N GLY A 253 -7.25 16.70 7.89
CA GLY A 253 -7.59 15.69 8.88
C GLY A 253 -6.41 15.25 9.75
N CYS A 254 -5.19 15.67 9.44
CA CYS A 254 -3.95 15.22 10.05
C CYS A 254 -3.07 16.42 10.37
N ASP A 255 -2.30 16.34 11.46
CA ASP A 255 -1.38 17.39 11.88
C ASP A 255 0.08 16.94 11.70
N VAL A 256 0.35 15.64 11.85
CA VAL A 256 1.69 15.06 11.79
C VAL A 256 1.69 13.74 11.02
N VAL A 257 2.60 13.57 10.06
CA VAL A 257 2.93 12.28 9.45
C VAL A 257 4.16 11.71 10.12
N VAL A 258 4.02 10.57 10.80
CA VAL A 258 5.16 9.83 11.34
C VAL A 258 5.51 8.72 10.35
N CYS A 259 6.75 8.70 9.87
CA CYS A 259 7.19 7.73 8.88
C CYS A 259 8.58 7.15 9.14
N TRP A 260 8.89 5.99 8.55
CA TRP A 260 10.26 5.47 8.58
C TRP A 260 11.20 6.33 7.73
N ARG A 261 10.76 6.67 6.50
CA ARG A 261 11.54 7.46 5.54
C ARG A 261 10.71 8.60 4.95
N HIS A 262 11.25 9.81 4.99
CA HIS A 262 10.64 10.94 4.31
C HIS A 262 11.09 11.00 2.84
N ASN A 263 10.14 10.94 1.91
CA ASN A 263 10.40 10.94 0.47
C ASN A 263 9.32 11.68 -0.35
N TRP A 264 8.51 12.50 0.32
CA TRP A 264 7.45 13.30 -0.31
C TRP A 264 7.90 14.76 -0.41
N ALA A 265 8.51 15.12 -1.53
CA ALA A 265 9.07 16.45 -1.73
C ALA A 265 7.99 17.55 -1.76
N GLU A 266 6.80 17.24 -2.26
CA GLU A 266 5.66 18.17 -2.35
C GLU A 266 4.74 18.11 -1.12
N CYS A 267 5.24 17.61 0.02
CA CYS A 267 4.46 17.53 1.26
C CYS A 267 3.97 18.94 1.67
N PRO A 268 2.66 19.14 1.90
CA PRO A 268 2.11 20.43 2.32
C PRO A 268 2.80 20.93 3.59
N ALA A 269 3.12 22.22 3.63
CA ALA A 269 3.74 22.85 4.80
C ALA A 269 2.85 22.83 6.07
N SER A 270 1.55 22.54 5.91
CA SER A 270 0.61 22.34 7.02
C SER A 270 0.80 21.00 7.73
N LEU A 271 1.45 20.03 7.09
CA LEU A 271 1.75 18.72 7.67
C LEU A 271 3.18 18.71 8.20
N GLU A 272 3.32 18.44 9.48
CA GLU A 272 4.62 18.15 10.08
C GLU A 272 5.03 16.72 9.71
N VAL A 273 6.31 16.49 9.42
CA VAL A 273 6.83 15.14 9.15
C VAL A 273 7.87 14.76 10.18
N VAL A 274 7.64 13.62 10.85
CA VAL A 274 8.58 13.00 11.77
C VAL A 274 9.18 11.76 11.09
N GLU A 275 10.44 11.86 10.68
CA GLU A 275 11.19 10.74 10.08
C GLU A 275 11.92 9.92 11.15
N LEU A 276 11.38 8.75 11.49
CA LEU A 276 11.90 7.89 12.55
C LEU A 276 13.33 7.40 12.28
N SER A 277 13.71 7.12 11.02
CA SER A 277 15.07 6.68 10.72
C SER A 277 16.12 7.74 11.07
N SER A 278 15.79 9.02 10.97
CA SER A 278 16.65 10.13 11.38
C SER A 278 16.59 10.34 12.90
N VAL A 279 15.38 10.29 13.49
CA VAL A 279 15.18 10.41 14.94
C VAL A 279 16.00 9.37 15.72
N ILE A 280 15.91 8.08 15.37
CA ILE A 280 16.58 7.04 16.15
C ILE A 280 18.11 7.14 16.04
N ARG A 281 18.64 7.60 14.90
CA ARG A 281 20.08 7.86 14.75
C ARG A 281 20.53 8.95 15.72
N THR A 282 19.73 10.01 15.88
CA THR A 282 20.01 11.07 16.86
C THR A 282 19.90 10.57 18.29
N LEU A 283 18.86 9.80 18.62
CA LEU A 283 18.68 9.25 19.97
C LEU A 283 19.81 8.29 20.35
N SER A 284 20.21 7.38 19.46
CA SER A 284 21.34 6.48 19.70
C SER A 284 22.65 7.22 19.94
N ALA A 285 22.92 8.30 19.19
CA ALA A 285 24.11 9.12 19.41
C ALA A 285 24.09 9.89 20.74
N SER A 286 22.91 10.07 21.37
CA SER A 286 22.79 10.71 22.68
C SER A 286 22.87 9.73 23.87
N GLU A 287 22.83 8.43 23.60
CA GLU A 287 22.94 7.36 24.60
C GLU A 287 24.39 6.86 24.81
N GLU A 288 25.32 7.23 23.91
CA GLU A 288 26.76 6.96 23.98
C GLU A 288 27.56 8.06 24.70
#